data_AF-A0A448MN62-F1
#
_entry.id   AF-A0A448MN62-F1
#
_cell.length_a   1.000
_cell.length_b   1.000
_cell.length_c   1.000
_cell.angle_alpha   90.00
_cell.angle_beta   90.00
_cell.angle_gamma   90.00
#
_symmetry.space_group_name_H-M   'P 1'
#
loop_
_entity.id
_entity.type
_entity.pdbx_description
1 polymer ?
#
loop_
_entity_poly.entity_id
_entity_poly.type
_entity_poly.pdbx_seq_one_letter_code
_entity_poly.pdbx_strand_id
1 'polypeptide(L)'
;MLRIVRYGAVLFTFFFSQLVLAQDNYQQWVADITTRLDKTAALLQQNNPDDARTEVQMAYFEVFENLEGPIRINFSAQKSYQMEATFGEIRKMIGEGKPLDEIQTKINGLKQALQEVLPALAEGHKLDADGQHSVYQNTQILPYWQQSFKTIDDLLAQAIEAYEQGNFTKAKQSFQQAQYDGYKNSEMEMAVRTHRSSEQSAAINQQFYNLIRLSEQADQMTEIAYQSTNLLQDIEELLPALPTTREEQNQQDNVAQSGENAQQDWQKIADQVNQGIQQAISLYKKANRKKPFLPCKTPILMCLKTVEWKIKSALAIVTSKQKLKGISPEW
;
A
#
# COMPACT_ATOMS: atom_id res chain seq x y z
N MET A 1 12.50 -67.95 -26.19
CA MET A 1 11.79 -67.52 -24.96
C MET A 1 12.82 -66.97 -24.01
N LEU A 2 12.74 -65.80 -23.39
CA LEU A 2 11.71 -64.77 -23.38
C LEU A 2 12.40 -63.48 -22.87
N ARG A 3 11.89 -62.34 -23.29
CA ARG A 3 12.24 -60.99 -22.83
C ARG A 3 12.07 -60.86 -21.30
N ILE A 4 12.60 -59.75 -20.75
CA ILE A 4 12.41 -59.22 -19.36
C ILE A 4 13.54 -59.73 -18.43
N VAL A 5 14.59 -58.98 -18.10
CA VAL A 5 14.62 -57.77 -17.28
C VAL A 5 15.79 -56.91 -17.75
N ARG A 6 15.51 -55.87 -18.54
CA ARG A 6 16.52 -54.93 -19.06
C ARG A 6 16.07 -53.50 -18.77
N TYR A 7 15.51 -53.25 -17.59
CA TYR A 7 15.10 -51.93 -17.11
C TYR A 7 15.12 -51.92 -15.58
N GLY A 8 16.31 -51.75 -15.00
CA GLY A 8 16.46 -51.55 -13.56
C GLY A 8 17.79 -50.85 -13.34
N ALA A 9 17.71 -49.58 -12.92
CA ALA A 9 18.83 -48.67 -12.62
C ALA A 9 19.45 -47.88 -13.79
N VAL A 10 18.67 -47.55 -14.83
CA VAL A 10 18.86 -46.28 -15.57
C VAL A 10 17.66 -45.39 -15.27
N LEU A 11 17.61 -44.85 -14.05
CA LEU A 11 16.61 -43.88 -13.58
C LEU A 11 17.12 -43.26 -12.26
N PHE A 12 18.25 -42.57 -12.34
CA PHE A 12 18.66 -41.62 -11.29
C PHE A 12 19.38 -40.42 -11.92
N THR A 13 18.76 -39.89 -12.97
CA THR A 13 19.12 -38.59 -13.56
C THR A 13 17.84 -37.86 -13.85
N PHE A 14 17.22 -37.31 -12.80
CA PHE A 14 16.26 -36.24 -12.95
C PHE A 14 16.11 -35.47 -11.63
N PHE A 15 16.16 -34.14 -11.76
CA PHE A 15 15.75 -33.14 -10.79
C PHE A 15 16.69 -32.85 -9.60
N PHE A 16 17.90 -32.36 -9.91
CA PHE A 16 18.37 -31.17 -9.20
C PHE A 16 18.10 -29.95 -10.10
N SER A 17 16.83 -29.55 -10.20
CA SER A 17 16.52 -28.17 -10.58
C SER A 17 17.02 -27.32 -9.44
N GLN A 18 18.20 -26.71 -9.58
CA GLN A 18 18.53 -25.60 -8.72
C GLN A 18 17.46 -24.54 -8.96
N LEU A 19 16.66 -24.28 -7.93
CA LEU A 19 16.00 -22.99 -7.79
C LEU A 19 17.13 -21.97 -7.75
N VAL A 20 17.47 -21.43 -8.92
CA VAL A 20 18.14 -20.14 -8.99
C VAL A 20 17.10 -19.16 -8.48
N LEU A 21 17.16 -18.85 -7.17
CA LEU A 21 16.60 -17.60 -6.71
C LEU A 21 17.33 -16.53 -7.51
N ALA A 22 16.59 -15.73 -8.28
CA ALA A 22 17.17 -14.57 -8.95
C ALA A 22 17.82 -13.73 -7.85
N GLN A 23 19.14 -13.68 -7.84
CA GLN A 23 19.86 -12.83 -6.91
C GLN A 23 19.72 -11.42 -7.46
N ASP A 24 18.96 -10.58 -6.77
CA ASP A 24 18.77 -9.21 -7.20
C ASP A 24 20.13 -8.47 -7.19
N ASN A 25 20.58 -8.06 -8.37
CA ASN A 25 21.90 -7.46 -8.59
C ASN A 25 21.91 -5.95 -8.31
N TYR A 26 21.10 -5.47 -7.37
CA TYR A 26 20.92 -4.04 -7.09
C TYR A 26 22.24 -3.32 -6.82
N GLN A 27 23.16 -3.97 -6.08
CA GLN A 27 24.48 -3.42 -5.81
C GLN A 27 25.34 -3.25 -7.07
N GLN A 28 25.23 -4.18 -8.01
CA GLN A 28 25.93 -4.10 -9.29
C GLN A 28 25.36 -2.96 -10.15
N TRP A 29 24.03 -2.82 -10.21
CA TRP A 29 23.38 -1.72 -10.95
C TRP A 29 23.73 -0.34 -10.38
N VAL A 30 23.70 -0.19 -9.04
CA VAL A 30 24.10 1.07 -8.39
C VAL A 30 25.58 1.39 -8.65
N ALA A 31 26.46 0.38 -8.64
CA ALA A 31 27.88 0.57 -8.95
C ALA A 31 28.12 0.98 -10.41
N ASP A 32 27.40 0.38 -11.36
CA ASP A 32 27.48 0.74 -12.79
C ASP A 32 27.01 2.18 -13.02
N ILE A 33 25.83 2.56 -12.50
CA ILE A 33 25.33 3.94 -12.58
C ILE A 33 26.34 4.92 -11.99
N THR A 34 26.89 4.62 -10.81
CA THR A 34 27.89 5.47 -10.15
C THR A 34 29.12 5.67 -11.03
N THR A 35 29.62 4.60 -11.67
CA THR A 35 30.77 4.64 -12.58
C THR A 35 30.48 5.52 -13.79
N ARG A 36 29.29 5.41 -14.37
CA ARG A 36 28.88 6.22 -15.53
C ARG A 36 28.73 7.70 -15.15
N LEU A 37 28.18 8.00 -13.98
CA LEU A 37 28.08 9.37 -13.47
C LEU A 37 29.46 9.99 -13.19
N ASP A 38 30.41 9.21 -12.68
CA ASP A 38 31.80 9.66 -12.53
C ASP A 38 32.47 9.92 -13.89
N LYS A 39 32.18 9.08 -14.89
CA LYS A 39 32.62 9.29 -16.27
C LYS A 39 32.02 10.55 -16.89
N THR A 40 30.74 10.85 -16.62
CA THR A 40 30.11 12.12 -17.04
C THR A 40 30.92 13.32 -16.54
N ALA A 41 31.27 13.35 -15.25
CA ALA A 41 32.07 14.44 -14.68
C ALA A 41 33.45 14.56 -15.35
N ALA A 42 34.11 13.43 -15.61
CA ALA A 42 35.40 13.40 -16.31
C ALA A 42 35.30 13.94 -17.75
N LEU A 43 34.24 13.61 -18.48
CA LEU A 43 33.99 14.10 -19.84
C LEU A 43 33.78 15.63 -19.86
N LEU A 44 33.09 16.18 -18.86
CA LEU A 44 32.93 17.63 -18.74
C LEU A 44 34.25 18.35 -18.46
N GLN A 45 35.13 17.77 -17.64
CA GLN A 45 36.48 18.31 -17.41
C GLN A 45 37.34 18.31 -18.68
N GLN A 46 37.08 17.37 -19.60
CA GLN A 46 37.73 17.29 -20.91
C GLN A 46 37.06 18.18 -21.97
N ASN A 47 36.10 19.02 -21.57
CA ASN A 47 35.31 19.87 -22.45
C ASN A 47 34.55 19.08 -23.53
N ASN A 48 33.99 17.92 -23.17
CA ASN A 48 33.24 17.04 -24.06
C ASN A 48 31.77 16.86 -23.57
N PRO A 49 30.92 17.89 -23.71
CA PRO A 49 29.57 17.90 -23.15
C PRO A 49 28.58 16.97 -23.86
N ASP A 50 28.77 16.71 -25.16
CA ASP A 50 27.86 15.84 -25.92
C ASP A 50 27.99 14.37 -25.49
N ASP A 51 29.23 13.90 -25.32
CA ASP A 51 29.50 12.57 -24.78
C ASP A 51 29.06 12.48 -23.31
N ALA A 52 29.26 13.54 -22.52
CA ALA A 52 28.79 13.58 -21.13
C ALA A 52 27.26 13.42 -21.04
N ARG A 53 26.50 14.10 -21.91
CA ARG A 53 25.03 13.96 -21.98
C ARG A 53 24.60 12.56 -22.38
N THR A 54 25.32 11.97 -23.34
CA THR A 54 25.06 10.59 -23.77
C THR A 54 25.31 9.62 -22.63
N GLU A 55 26.41 9.79 -21.88
CA GLU A 55 26.74 8.92 -20.75
C GLU A 55 25.65 8.94 -19.65
N VAL A 56 25.14 10.11 -19.28
CA VAL A 56 24.02 10.26 -18.32
C VAL A 56 22.76 9.57 -18.83
N GLN A 57 22.47 9.73 -20.12
CA GLN A 57 21.32 9.09 -20.76
C GLN A 57 21.42 7.56 -20.72
N MET A 58 22.61 7.01 -20.98
CA MET A 58 22.82 5.56 -20.96
C MET A 58 22.80 5.02 -19.53
N ALA A 59 23.32 5.75 -18.54
CA ALA A 59 23.18 5.38 -17.14
C ALA A 59 21.71 5.26 -16.71
N TYR A 60 20.84 6.12 -17.25
CA TYR A 60 19.39 6.02 -17.05
C TYR A 60 18.77 4.81 -17.77
N PHE A 61 18.79 4.80 -19.11
CA PHE A 61 18.04 3.81 -19.90
C PHE A 61 18.62 2.38 -19.82
N GLU A 62 19.94 2.23 -19.71
CA GLU A 62 20.52 0.87 -19.69
C GLU A 62 20.50 0.24 -18.30
N VAL A 63 20.51 1.05 -17.23
CA VAL A 63 20.75 0.57 -15.88
C VAL A 63 19.68 1.00 -14.89
N PHE A 64 19.41 2.30 -14.75
CA PHE A 64 18.48 2.81 -13.73
C PHE A 64 17.02 2.34 -13.93
N GLU A 65 16.55 2.13 -15.17
CA GLU A 65 15.21 1.58 -15.42
C GLU A 65 14.97 0.25 -14.67
N ASN A 66 16.02 -0.56 -14.47
CA ASN A 66 15.94 -1.81 -13.70
C ASN A 66 15.77 -1.59 -12.19
N LEU A 67 16.13 -0.40 -11.69
CA LEU A 67 15.97 -0.01 -10.29
C LEU A 67 14.64 0.72 -10.04
N GLU A 68 13.98 1.25 -11.07
CA GLU A 68 12.72 1.99 -10.87
C GLU A 68 11.66 1.14 -10.20
N GLY A 69 11.34 -0.03 -10.74
CA GLY A 69 10.35 -0.95 -10.13
C GLY A 69 10.69 -1.24 -8.66
N PRO A 70 11.89 -1.76 -8.36
CA PRO A 70 12.35 -2.00 -6.99
C PRO A 70 12.29 -0.77 -6.09
N ILE A 71 12.67 0.43 -6.55
CA ILE A 71 12.59 1.68 -5.77
C ILE A 71 11.14 2.09 -5.54
N ARG A 72 10.26 1.96 -6.54
CA ARG A 72 8.83 2.23 -6.40
C ARG A 72 8.22 1.34 -5.33
N ILE A 73 8.56 0.06 -5.36
CA ILE A 73 8.10 -0.96 -4.44
C ILE A 73 8.61 -0.70 -3.02
N ASN A 74 9.90 -0.43 -2.85
CA ASN A 74 10.52 -0.32 -1.51
C ASN A 74 10.52 1.10 -0.92
N PHE A 75 10.20 2.14 -1.70
CA PHE A 75 10.17 3.53 -1.24
C PHE A 75 8.90 4.24 -1.68
N SER A 76 8.87 4.72 -2.92
CA SER A 76 7.66 5.31 -3.51
C SER A 76 7.82 5.57 -5.00
N ALA A 77 6.68 5.71 -5.69
CA ALA A 77 6.63 6.25 -7.06
C ALA A 77 7.33 7.61 -7.14
N GLN A 78 7.10 8.48 -6.16
CA GLN A 78 7.76 9.77 -6.06
C GLN A 78 9.28 9.66 -5.92
N LYS A 79 9.81 8.77 -5.06
CA LYS A 79 11.26 8.58 -4.90
C LYS A 79 11.90 8.11 -6.20
N SER A 80 11.29 7.13 -6.89
CA SER A 80 11.73 6.68 -8.21
C SER A 80 11.72 7.82 -9.23
N TYR A 81 10.62 8.59 -9.30
CA TYR A 81 10.49 9.73 -10.21
C TYR A 81 11.49 10.86 -9.90
N GLN A 82 11.74 11.19 -8.63
CA GLN A 82 12.71 12.20 -8.24
C GLN A 82 14.14 11.81 -8.68
N MET A 83 14.48 10.53 -8.56
CA MET A 83 15.76 9.99 -9.01
C MET A 83 15.86 9.98 -10.55
N GLU A 84 14.83 9.50 -11.26
CA GLU A 84 14.70 9.60 -12.72
C GLU A 84 14.88 11.05 -13.20
N ALA A 85 14.11 11.98 -12.62
CA ALA A 85 14.12 13.40 -12.99
C ALA A 85 15.52 14.02 -12.81
N THR A 86 16.29 13.55 -11.83
CA THR A 86 17.65 14.01 -11.60
C THR A 86 18.59 13.70 -12.77
N PHE A 87 18.45 12.55 -13.45
CA PHE A 87 19.20 12.28 -14.68
C PHE A 87 18.86 13.28 -15.79
N GLY A 88 17.56 13.55 -15.98
CA GLY A 88 17.08 14.54 -16.94
C GLY A 88 17.59 15.95 -16.65
N GLU A 89 17.62 16.33 -15.39
CA GLU A 89 18.14 17.63 -14.94
C GLU A 89 19.64 17.76 -15.16
N ILE A 90 20.44 16.74 -14.82
CA ILE A 90 21.89 16.73 -15.11
C ILE A 90 22.11 16.90 -16.62
N ARG A 91 21.40 16.14 -17.46
CA ARG A 91 21.51 16.24 -18.93
C ARG A 91 21.15 17.64 -19.44
N LYS A 92 20.11 18.25 -18.86
CA LYS A 92 19.69 19.63 -19.17
C LYS A 92 20.77 20.64 -18.75
N MET A 93 21.28 20.55 -17.53
CA MET A 93 22.34 21.44 -17.02
C MET A 93 23.59 21.40 -17.90
N ILE A 94 24.00 20.21 -18.36
CA ILE A 94 25.11 20.08 -19.32
C ILE A 94 24.78 20.79 -20.63
N GLY A 95 23.57 20.60 -21.16
CA GLY A 95 23.12 21.26 -22.39
C GLY A 95 23.03 22.79 -22.29
N GLU A 96 22.76 23.30 -21.09
CA GLU A 96 22.75 24.73 -20.79
C GLU A 96 24.15 25.31 -20.51
N GLY A 97 25.18 24.47 -20.45
CA GLY A 97 26.55 24.88 -20.13
C GLY A 97 26.69 25.40 -18.69
N LYS A 98 25.94 24.81 -17.75
CA LYS A 98 26.03 25.17 -16.33
C LYS A 98 27.46 24.93 -15.79
N PRO A 99 27.88 25.67 -14.74
CA PRO A 99 29.17 25.45 -14.10
C PRO A 99 29.38 24.00 -13.66
N LEU A 100 30.61 23.51 -13.81
CA LEU A 100 30.97 22.12 -13.51
C LEU A 100 30.68 21.74 -12.05
N ASP A 101 30.90 22.67 -11.12
CA ASP A 101 30.63 22.48 -9.70
C ASP A 101 29.12 22.31 -9.39
N GLU A 102 28.25 23.05 -10.07
CA GLU A 102 26.80 22.87 -9.98
C GLU A 102 26.38 21.48 -10.47
N ILE A 103 26.90 21.07 -11.64
CA ILE A 103 26.61 19.75 -12.22
C ILE A 103 27.16 18.63 -11.32
N GLN A 104 28.37 18.79 -10.79
CA GLN A 104 28.99 17.83 -9.89
C GLN A 104 28.20 17.67 -8.59
N THR A 105 27.65 18.76 -8.06
CA THR A 105 26.78 18.72 -6.88
C THR A 105 25.55 17.84 -7.13
N LYS A 106 24.91 18.00 -8.31
CA LYS A 106 23.76 17.17 -8.70
C LYS A 106 24.12 15.70 -8.90
N ILE A 107 25.25 15.42 -9.55
CA ILE A 107 25.80 14.07 -9.73
C ILE A 107 26.04 13.40 -8.37
N ASN A 108 26.70 14.11 -7.45
CA ASN A 108 27.01 13.58 -6.12
C ASN A 108 25.73 13.31 -5.31
N GLY A 109 24.73 14.19 -5.39
CA GLY A 109 23.43 13.98 -4.77
C GLY A 109 22.71 12.73 -5.29
N LEU A 110 22.75 12.50 -6.61
CA LEU A 110 22.17 11.29 -7.20
C LEU A 110 22.91 10.01 -6.76
N LYS A 111 24.25 10.05 -6.74
CA LYS A 111 25.08 8.94 -6.23
C LYS A 111 24.73 8.61 -4.77
N GLN A 112 24.57 9.63 -3.94
CA GLN A 112 24.17 9.44 -2.54
C GLN A 112 22.78 8.81 -2.44
N ALA A 113 21.80 9.32 -3.18
CA ALA A 113 20.44 8.78 -3.19
C ALA A 113 20.42 7.30 -3.63
N LEU A 114 21.26 6.90 -4.59
CA LEU A 114 21.39 5.50 -5.02
C LEU A 114 21.94 4.59 -3.92
N GLN A 115 22.86 5.10 -3.09
CA GLN A 115 23.38 4.33 -1.95
C GLN A 115 22.40 4.27 -0.79
N GLU A 116 21.61 5.32 -0.57
CA GLU A 116 20.57 5.34 0.45
C GLU A 116 19.46 4.31 0.19
N VAL A 117 19.11 4.07 -1.08
CA VAL A 117 18.06 3.10 -1.41
C VAL A 117 18.54 1.64 -1.32
N LEU A 118 19.84 1.41 -1.51
CA LEU A 118 20.42 0.08 -1.69
C LEU A 118 20.15 -0.91 -0.53
N PRO A 119 20.22 -0.52 0.76
CA PRO A 119 19.90 -1.43 1.87
C PRO A 119 18.46 -1.97 1.78
N ALA A 120 17.47 -1.12 1.52
CA ALA A 120 16.07 -1.54 1.43
C ALA A 120 15.81 -2.39 0.18
N LEU A 121 16.50 -2.10 -0.93
CA LEU A 121 16.41 -2.95 -2.13
C LEU A 121 16.98 -4.35 -1.85
N ALA A 122 18.15 -4.43 -1.19
CA ALA A 122 18.83 -5.70 -0.91
C ALA A 122 18.10 -6.56 0.13
N GLU A 123 17.41 -5.94 1.09
CA GLU A 123 16.58 -6.64 2.08
C GLU A 123 15.24 -7.12 1.49
N GLY A 124 14.86 -6.66 0.30
CA GLY A 124 13.54 -6.87 -0.28
C GLY A 124 12.46 -6.06 0.46
N HIS A 125 11.19 -6.25 0.07
CA HIS A 125 10.04 -5.54 0.65
C HIS A 125 9.88 -5.87 2.15
N LYS A 126 10.65 -5.18 2.99
CA LYS A 126 10.52 -5.27 4.43
C LYS A 126 9.52 -4.20 4.84
N LEU A 127 8.36 -4.67 5.27
CA LEU A 127 7.32 -3.88 5.91
C LEU A 127 7.79 -3.50 7.32
N ASP A 128 8.98 -2.92 7.43
CA ASP A 128 9.43 -2.30 8.66
C ASP A 128 8.80 -0.90 8.65
N ALA A 129 7.64 -0.81 9.29
CA ALA A 129 6.79 0.37 9.47
C ALA A 129 7.50 1.60 10.09
N ASP A 130 8.81 1.56 10.30
CA ASP A 130 9.63 2.63 10.89
C ASP A 130 10.39 3.47 9.86
N GLY A 131 10.49 3.06 8.58
CA GLY A 131 11.43 3.67 7.63
C GLY A 131 10.87 4.46 6.44
N GLN A 132 9.60 4.24 6.05
CA GLN A 132 9.19 4.50 4.65
C GLN A 132 8.36 5.76 4.40
N HIS A 133 7.89 6.46 5.44
CA HIS A 133 7.11 7.68 5.27
C HIS A 133 7.58 8.78 6.20
N SER A 134 7.77 10.00 5.66
CA SER A 134 8.11 11.17 6.48
C SER A 134 7.01 11.49 7.50
N VAL A 135 5.81 10.92 7.29
CA VAL A 135 4.61 11.03 8.12
C VAL A 135 4.90 10.89 9.62
N TYR A 136 5.63 9.86 10.05
CA TYR A 136 5.77 9.51 11.47
C TYR A 136 6.60 10.51 12.27
N GLN A 137 7.42 11.31 11.59
CA GLN A 137 8.30 12.31 12.21
C GLN A 137 7.89 13.73 11.84
N ASN A 138 6.89 13.89 10.96
CA ASN A 138 6.43 15.17 10.48
C ASN A 138 5.54 15.86 11.52
N THR A 139 6.07 16.89 12.17
CA THR A 139 5.38 17.66 13.20
C THR A 139 4.19 18.48 12.67
N GLN A 140 4.01 18.58 11.35
CA GLN A 140 2.84 19.21 10.73
C GLN A 140 1.64 18.26 10.62
N ILE A 141 1.84 16.98 10.92
CA ILE A 141 0.78 15.97 10.90
C ILE A 141 0.41 15.66 12.35
N LEU A 142 -0.89 15.70 12.65
CA LEU A 142 -1.37 15.36 13.98
C LEU A 142 -1.10 13.88 14.30
N PRO A 143 -0.70 13.53 15.54
CA PRO A 143 -0.45 12.14 15.94
C PRO A 143 -1.59 11.18 15.62
N TYR A 144 -2.83 11.64 15.75
CA TYR A 144 -4.03 10.90 15.36
C TYR A 144 -3.99 10.45 13.89
N TRP A 145 -3.60 11.34 12.98
CA TRP A 145 -3.50 11.03 11.55
C TRP A 145 -2.28 10.16 11.23
N GLN A 146 -1.17 10.32 11.95
CA GLN A 146 -0.02 9.42 11.83
C GLN A 146 -0.40 7.98 12.19
N GLN A 147 -1.15 7.78 13.29
CA GLN A 147 -1.61 6.46 13.70
C GLN A 147 -2.62 5.85 12.71
N SER A 148 -3.52 6.68 12.19
CA SER A 148 -4.48 6.29 11.16
C SER A 148 -3.77 5.87 9.87
N PHE A 149 -2.77 6.64 9.44
CA PHE A 149 -1.91 6.32 8.30
C PHE A 149 -1.15 5.02 8.51
N LYS A 150 -0.54 4.85 9.69
CA LYS A 150 0.16 3.61 10.05
C LYS A 150 -0.75 2.38 9.93
N THR A 151 -2.00 2.52 10.35
CA THR A 151 -2.98 1.44 10.24
C THR A 151 -3.25 1.06 8.78
N ILE A 152 -3.32 2.04 7.88
CA ILE A 152 -3.46 1.79 6.44
C ILE A 152 -2.20 1.07 5.93
N ASP A 153 -1.03 1.64 6.19
CA ASP A 153 0.28 1.11 5.80
C ASP A 153 0.45 -0.37 6.21
N ASP A 154 0.30 -0.68 7.50
CA ASP A 154 0.39 -2.03 8.06
C ASP A 154 -0.61 -3.02 7.43
N LEU A 155 -1.79 -2.55 6.97
CA LEU A 155 -2.81 -3.40 6.37
C LEU A 155 -2.61 -3.60 4.86
N LEU A 156 -2.09 -2.60 4.14
CA LEU A 156 -1.68 -2.78 2.74
C LEU A 156 -0.51 -3.77 2.66
N ALA A 157 0.45 -3.61 3.56
CA ALA A 157 1.55 -4.52 3.82
C ALA A 157 1.09 -6.00 3.97
N GLN A 158 0.17 -6.24 4.90
CA GLN A 158 -0.44 -7.57 5.10
C GLN A 158 -1.20 -8.08 3.88
N ALA A 159 -1.83 -7.18 3.11
CA ALA A 159 -2.58 -7.55 1.92
C ALA A 159 -1.64 -8.05 0.80
N ILE A 160 -0.52 -7.36 0.61
CA ILE A 160 0.53 -7.71 -0.36
C ILE A 160 1.15 -9.06 0.01
N GLU A 161 1.57 -9.24 1.26
CA GLU A 161 2.15 -10.51 1.75
C GLU A 161 1.17 -11.69 1.54
N ALA A 162 -0.11 -11.48 1.86
CA ALA A 162 -1.13 -12.49 1.63
C ALA A 162 -1.34 -12.79 0.14
N TYR A 163 -1.24 -11.78 -0.72
CA TYR A 163 -1.38 -11.93 -2.17
C TYR A 163 -0.22 -12.73 -2.77
N GLU A 164 1.03 -12.44 -2.35
CA GLU A 164 2.24 -13.19 -2.75
C GLU A 164 2.15 -14.68 -2.39
N GLN A 165 1.54 -14.99 -1.24
CA GLN A 165 1.30 -16.36 -0.78
C GLN A 165 0.13 -17.04 -1.53
N GLY A 166 -0.47 -16.38 -2.52
CA GLY A 166 -1.64 -16.87 -3.26
C GLY A 166 -2.95 -16.82 -2.46
N ASN A 167 -2.95 -16.18 -1.28
CA ASN A 167 -4.13 -16.06 -0.42
C ASN A 167 -4.94 -14.81 -0.76
N PHE A 168 -5.55 -14.81 -1.95
CA PHE A 168 -6.37 -13.71 -2.48
C PHE A 168 -7.53 -13.30 -1.55
N THR A 169 -8.09 -14.26 -0.81
CA THR A 169 -9.17 -13.95 0.15
C THR A 169 -8.66 -13.12 1.33
N LYS A 170 -7.48 -13.44 1.86
CA LYS A 170 -6.86 -12.67 2.94
C LYS A 170 -6.36 -11.31 2.42
N ALA A 171 -5.75 -11.28 1.23
CA ALA A 171 -5.34 -10.04 0.58
C ALA A 171 -6.51 -9.05 0.44
N LYS A 172 -7.63 -9.51 -0.12
CA LYS A 172 -8.87 -8.72 -0.22
C LYS A 172 -9.36 -8.22 1.14
N GLN A 173 -9.36 -9.08 2.15
CA GLN A 173 -9.79 -8.71 3.51
C GLN A 173 -8.91 -7.61 4.09
N SER A 174 -7.60 -7.71 3.94
CA SER A 174 -6.66 -6.70 4.43
C SER A 174 -6.82 -5.35 3.72
N PHE A 175 -6.99 -5.32 2.39
CA PHE A 175 -7.31 -4.06 1.68
C PHE A 175 -8.63 -3.44 2.13
N GLN A 176 -9.65 -4.27 2.40
CA GLN A 176 -10.91 -3.79 2.96
C GLN A 176 -10.72 -3.19 4.35
N GLN A 177 -9.97 -3.86 5.22
CA GLN A 177 -9.66 -3.35 6.56
C GLN A 177 -8.90 -2.03 6.48
N ALA A 178 -7.92 -1.89 5.57
CA ALA A 178 -7.20 -0.64 5.38
C ALA A 178 -8.16 0.52 5.04
N GLN A 179 -9.10 0.28 4.11
CA GLN A 179 -10.12 1.27 3.75
C GLN A 179 -11.00 1.63 4.95
N TYR A 180 -11.48 0.64 5.69
CA TYR A 180 -12.44 0.89 6.76
C TYR A 180 -11.77 1.42 8.03
N ASP A 181 -10.79 0.71 8.58
CA ASP A 181 -10.22 1.02 9.88
C ASP A 181 -9.32 2.25 9.81
N GLY A 182 -8.50 2.34 8.77
CA GLY A 182 -7.52 3.41 8.60
C GLY A 182 -8.05 4.67 7.92
N TYR A 183 -9.06 4.58 7.04
CA TYR A 183 -9.54 5.76 6.28
C TYR A 183 -10.97 6.20 6.62
N LYS A 184 -11.94 5.27 6.69
CA LYS A 184 -13.35 5.63 6.93
C LYS A 184 -13.69 5.81 8.40
N ASN A 185 -13.37 4.82 9.22
CA ASN A 185 -13.72 4.76 10.63
C ASN A 185 -12.88 5.71 11.48
N SER A 186 -11.66 6.03 11.02
CA SER A 186 -10.83 7.10 11.58
C SER A 186 -11.37 8.51 11.32
N GLU A 187 -12.38 8.64 10.47
CA GLU A 187 -12.92 9.89 9.92
C GLU A 187 -11.96 10.68 9.03
N MET A 188 -10.83 10.08 8.61
CA MET A 188 -9.93 10.70 7.64
C MET A 188 -10.65 11.04 6.33
N GLU A 189 -11.54 10.16 5.85
CA GLU A 189 -12.38 10.44 4.68
C GLU A 189 -13.16 11.76 4.84
N MET A 190 -13.75 11.97 6.01
CA MET A 190 -14.54 13.16 6.31
C MET A 190 -13.66 14.40 6.40
N ALA A 191 -12.52 14.29 7.09
CA ALA A 191 -11.56 15.38 7.23
C ALA A 191 -11.03 15.83 5.86
N VAL A 192 -10.57 14.87 5.03
CA VAL A 192 -10.10 15.14 3.65
C VAL A 192 -11.21 15.76 2.82
N ARG A 193 -12.43 15.20 2.86
CA ARG A 193 -13.56 15.72 2.08
C ARG A 193 -13.88 17.18 2.42
N THR A 194 -13.74 17.55 3.68
CA THR A 194 -14.14 18.87 4.21
C THR A 194 -13.02 19.90 4.07
N HIS A 195 -11.76 19.51 4.29
CA HIS A 195 -10.61 20.41 4.38
C HIS A 195 -9.64 20.35 3.21
N ARG A 196 -9.89 19.46 2.24
CA ARG A 196 -9.13 19.36 0.98
C ARG A 196 -10.08 19.49 -0.21
N SER A 197 -10.80 18.41 -0.54
CA SER A 197 -11.89 18.43 -1.50
C SER A 197 -12.67 17.12 -1.48
N SER A 198 -13.92 17.18 -1.93
CA SER A 198 -14.72 15.96 -2.18
C SER A 198 -14.14 15.10 -3.29
N GLU A 199 -13.46 15.71 -4.26
CA GLU A 199 -12.80 15.02 -5.38
C GLU A 199 -11.61 14.19 -4.88
N GLN A 200 -10.72 14.75 -4.07
CA GLN A 200 -9.60 14.02 -3.48
C GLN A 200 -10.08 12.88 -2.58
N SER A 201 -11.10 13.13 -1.75
CA SER A 201 -11.69 12.08 -0.91
C SER A 201 -12.29 10.92 -1.74
N ALA A 202 -12.91 11.23 -2.88
CA ALA A 202 -13.43 10.24 -3.81
C ALA A 202 -12.31 9.48 -4.55
N ALA A 203 -11.22 10.17 -4.91
CA ALA A 203 -10.04 9.55 -5.54
C ALA A 203 -9.40 8.49 -4.64
N ILE A 204 -9.18 8.80 -3.36
CA ILE A 204 -8.67 7.83 -2.37
C ILE A 204 -9.61 6.62 -2.24
N ASN A 205 -10.93 6.86 -2.15
CA ASN A 205 -11.91 5.77 -2.14
C ASN A 205 -11.80 4.88 -3.39
N GLN A 206 -11.60 5.47 -4.56
CA GLN A 206 -11.46 4.74 -5.81
C GLN A 206 -10.19 3.88 -5.85
N GLN A 207 -9.08 4.37 -5.31
CA GLN A 207 -7.84 3.60 -5.20
C GLN A 207 -8.01 2.36 -4.32
N PHE A 208 -8.65 2.49 -3.15
CA PHE A 208 -9.01 1.34 -2.33
C PHE A 208 -9.89 0.33 -3.09
N TYR A 209 -10.90 0.79 -3.83
CA TYR A 209 -11.73 -0.11 -4.64
C TYR A 209 -10.93 -0.82 -5.73
N ASN A 210 -9.98 -0.14 -6.35
CA ASN A 210 -9.12 -0.74 -7.37
C ASN A 210 -8.23 -1.83 -6.76
N LEU A 211 -7.59 -1.56 -5.62
CA LEU A 211 -6.76 -2.55 -4.90
C LEU A 211 -7.58 -3.78 -4.47
N ILE A 212 -8.76 -3.56 -3.91
CA ILE A 212 -9.68 -4.65 -3.54
C ILE A 212 -10.03 -5.50 -4.77
N ARG A 213 -10.35 -4.88 -5.91
CA ARG A 213 -10.67 -5.58 -7.16
C ARG A 213 -9.48 -6.36 -7.71
N LEU A 214 -8.29 -5.75 -7.73
CA LEU A 214 -7.07 -6.38 -8.24
C LEU A 214 -6.65 -7.58 -7.39
N SER A 215 -6.84 -7.49 -6.07
CA SER A 215 -6.50 -8.58 -5.14
C SER A 215 -7.26 -9.89 -5.38
N GLU A 216 -8.35 -9.86 -6.16
CA GLU A 216 -9.14 -11.03 -6.54
C GLU A 216 -8.67 -11.70 -7.85
N GLN A 217 -7.75 -11.05 -8.57
CA GLN A 217 -7.27 -11.50 -9.87
C GLN A 217 -5.85 -12.05 -9.71
N ALA A 218 -5.50 -13.12 -10.41
CA ALA A 218 -4.13 -13.63 -10.44
C ALA A 218 -3.22 -12.69 -11.26
N ASP A 219 -1.92 -12.79 -11.04
CA ASP A 219 -0.87 -12.09 -11.80
C ASP A 219 -0.98 -10.55 -11.79
N GLN A 220 -1.51 -9.98 -10.70
CA GLN A 220 -1.62 -8.53 -10.48
C GLN A 220 -0.60 -7.98 -9.48
N MET A 221 0.40 -8.76 -9.06
CA MET A 221 1.32 -8.39 -7.98
C MET A 221 1.98 -7.03 -8.22
N THR A 222 2.53 -6.81 -9.41
CA THR A 222 3.16 -5.54 -9.79
C THR A 222 2.19 -4.37 -9.72
N GLU A 223 0.95 -4.54 -10.20
CA GLU A 223 -0.06 -3.50 -10.20
C GLU A 223 -0.55 -3.19 -8.78
N ILE A 224 -0.71 -4.22 -7.94
CA ILE A 224 -1.10 -4.07 -6.53
C ILE A 224 -0.02 -3.33 -5.75
N ALA A 225 1.25 -3.67 -5.93
CA ALA A 225 2.36 -2.97 -5.27
C ALA A 225 2.43 -1.50 -5.68
N TYR A 226 2.30 -1.24 -7.00
CA TYR A 226 2.28 0.13 -7.54
C TYR A 226 1.10 0.96 -7.00
N GLN A 227 -0.12 0.41 -7.03
CA GLN A 227 -1.30 1.13 -6.55
C GLN A 227 -1.32 1.33 -5.03
N SER A 228 -0.75 0.39 -4.27
CA SER A 228 -0.64 0.52 -2.80
C SER A 228 0.31 1.66 -2.44
N THR A 229 1.42 1.76 -3.16
CA THR A 229 2.39 2.85 -3.01
C THR A 229 1.76 4.21 -3.33
N ASN A 230 1.06 4.33 -4.46
CA ASN A 230 0.40 5.59 -4.83
C ASN A 230 -0.68 6.00 -3.82
N LEU A 231 -1.44 5.03 -3.30
CA LEU A 231 -2.42 5.29 -2.26
C LEU A 231 -1.79 5.87 -1.00
N LEU A 232 -0.67 5.30 -0.53
CA LEU A 232 0.03 5.82 0.65
C LEU A 232 0.58 7.22 0.40
N GLN A 233 1.18 7.46 -0.76
CA GLN A 233 1.68 8.79 -1.12
C GLN A 233 0.56 9.83 -1.18
N ASP A 234 -0.53 9.52 -1.88
CA ASP A 234 -1.66 10.44 -2.02
C ASP A 234 -2.31 10.74 -0.67
N ILE A 235 -2.36 9.77 0.26
CA ILE A 235 -2.82 10.04 1.62
C ILE A 235 -1.81 10.92 2.36
N GLU A 236 -0.51 10.61 2.33
CA GLU A 236 0.57 11.37 2.99
C GLU A 236 0.53 12.87 2.60
N GLU A 237 0.33 13.18 1.32
CA GLU A 237 0.25 14.55 0.80
C GLU A 237 -0.94 15.35 1.38
N LEU A 238 -2.00 14.67 1.81
CA LEU A 238 -3.21 15.30 2.33
C LEU A 238 -3.14 15.60 3.84
N LEU A 239 -2.25 14.93 4.59
CA LEU A 239 -2.22 14.96 6.05
C LEU A 239 -1.69 16.26 6.68
N PRO A 240 -0.69 16.98 6.13
CA PRO A 240 -0.13 18.16 6.78
C PRO A 240 -1.19 19.23 7.07
N ALA A 241 -1.26 19.71 8.31
CA ALA A 241 -2.25 20.67 8.77
C ALA A 241 -3.73 20.25 8.53
N LEU A 242 -4.00 18.94 8.45
CA LEU A 242 -5.37 18.42 8.40
C LEU A 242 -5.97 18.40 9.81
N PRO A 243 -7.06 19.15 10.09
CA PRO A 243 -7.67 19.13 11.42
C PRO A 243 -8.43 17.81 11.66
N THR A 244 -8.59 17.44 12.93
CA THR A 244 -9.49 16.34 13.31
C THR A 244 -10.96 16.75 13.20
N THR A 245 -11.86 15.77 13.11
CA THR A 245 -13.30 16.00 13.00
C THR A 245 -14.00 15.98 14.36
N ARG A 246 -13.33 15.46 15.40
CA ARG A 246 -13.81 15.41 16.79
C ARG A 246 -12.74 15.89 17.76
N GLU A 247 -13.18 16.49 18.86
CA GLU A 247 -12.28 17.00 19.91
C GLU A 247 -11.49 15.87 20.60
N GLU A 248 -12.11 14.70 20.80
CA GLU A 248 -11.51 13.53 21.45
C GLU A 248 -10.28 12.99 20.68
N GLN A 249 -10.23 13.20 19.36
CA GLN A 249 -9.12 12.79 18.50
C GLN A 249 -7.85 13.65 18.73
N ASN A 250 -7.98 14.82 19.34
CA ASN A 250 -6.84 15.69 19.66
C ASN A 250 -6.11 15.30 20.96
N GLN A 251 -6.62 14.36 21.77
CA GLN A 251 -6.07 14.03 23.09
C GLN A 251 -5.21 12.77 23.16
N GLN A 252 -4.81 12.19 22.02
CA GLN A 252 -4.09 10.92 21.98
C GLN A 252 -2.57 11.00 22.33
N ASP A 253 -2.20 11.88 23.26
CA ASP A 253 -0.81 12.02 23.77
C ASP A 253 -0.54 11.21 25.06
N ASN A 254 -1.43 10.32 25.50
CA ASN A 254 -1.13 9.42 26.63
C ASN A 254 -1.91 8.10 26.57
N VAL A 255 -1.40 7.13 25.80
CA VAL A 255 -1.57 5.71 26.15
C VAL A 255 -0.25 4.99 25.93
N ALA A 256 0.72 5.28 26.80
CA ALA A 256 1.70 4.27 27.17
C ALA A 256 0.96 3.17 27.96
N GLN A 257 1.07 1.93 27.49
CA GLN A 257 0.76 0.68 28.18
C GLN A 257 -0.43 0.70 29.16
N SER A 258 -1.59 0.29 28.67
CA SER A 258 -2.47 -0.60 29.45
C SER A 258 -2.61 -1.90 28.68
N GLY A 259 -1.78 -2.87 29.06
CA GLY A 259 -2.07 -4.27 28.81
C GLY A 259 -3.26 -4.67 29.67
N GLU A 260 -4.47 -4.32 29.24
CA GLU A 260 -5.67 -5.01 29.64
C GLU A 260 -6.44 -5.41 28.40
N ASN A 261 -6.58 -6.72 28.27
CA ASN A 261 -7.37 -7.42 27.28
C ASN A 261 -8.86 -7.09 27.50
N ALA A 262 -9.28 -5.86 27.22
CA ALA A 262 -10.67 -5.53 27.02
C ALA A 262 -11.02 -6.02 25.61
N GLN A 263 -11.25 -7.33 25.50
CA GLN A 263 -11.83 -7.95 24.33
C GLN A 263 -13.12 -7.20 24.01
N GLN A 264 -13.06 -6.26 23.06
CA GLN A 264 -14.22 -5.52 22.57
C GLN A 264 -15.23 -6.56 22.11
N ASP A 265 -16.36 -6.61 22.81
CA ASP A 265 -17.43 -7.56 22.55
C ASP A 265 -18.21 -7.10 21.31
N TRP A 266 -17.63 -7.39 20.15
CA TRP A 266 -18.23 -7.13 18.84
C TRP A 266 -19.60 -7.79 18.70
N GLN A 267 -19.88 -8.86 19.44
CA GLN A 267 -21.20 -9.50 19.49
C GLN A 267 -22.22 -8.56 20.13
N LYS A 268 -21.88 -7.97 21.29
CA LYS A 268 -22.74 -7.01 21.99
C LYS A 268 -23.00 -5.75 21.16
N ILE A 269 -22.00 -5.23 20.47
CA ILE A 269 -22.16 -4.07 19.57
C ILE A 269 -23.09 -4.43 18.40
N ALA A 270 -22.90 -5.59 17.80
CA ALA A 270 -23.75 -6.07 16.71
C ALA A 270 -25.21 -6.27 17.14
N ASP A 271 -25.44 -6.79 18.35
CA ASP A 271 -26.77 -6.94 18.94
C ASP A 271 -27.45 -5.58 19.18
N GLN A 272 -26.70 -4.58 19.68
CA GLN A 272 -27.21 -3.21 19.89
C GLN A 272 -27.62 -2.55 18.57
N VAL A 273 -26.80 -2.68 17.53
CA VAL A 273 -27.11 -2.17 16.18
C VAL A 273 -28.37 -2.84 15.63
N ASN A 274 -28.49 -4.16 15.76
CA ASN A 274 -29.65 -4.91 15.29
C ASN A 274 -30.93 -4.50 16.06
N GLN A 275 -30.83 -4.28 17.37
CA GLN A 275 -31.95 -3.74 18.16
C GLN A 275 -32.37 -2.34 17.69
N GLY A 276 -31.42 -1.44 17.43
CA GLY A 276 -31.70 -0.10 16.90
C GLY A 276 -32.42 -0.15 15.55
N ILE A 277 -32.03 -1.06 14.65
CA ILE A 277 -32.70 -1.27 13.36
C ILE A 277 -34.13 -1.78 13.56
N GLN A 278 -34.37 -2.76 14.45
CA GLN A 278 -35.71 -3.28 14.72
C GLN A 278 -36.63 -2.22 15.36
N GLN A 279 -36.07 -1.35 16.21
CA GLN A 279 -36.78 -0.20 16.76
C GLN A 279 -37.16 0.80 15.66
N ALA A 280 -36.23 1.14 14.76
CA ALA A 280 -36.49 2.02 13.62
C ALA A 280 -37.58 1.45 12.68
N ILE A 281 -37.54 0.14 12.37
CA ILE A 281 -38.57 -0.55 11.59
C ILE A 281 -39.92 -0.50 12.31
N SER A 282 -39.95 -0.70 13.63
CA SER A 282 -41.17 -0.68 14.44
C SER A 282 -41.78 0.72 14.51
N LEU A 283 -40.95 1.76 14.68
CA LEU A 283 -41.37 3.16 14.63
C LEU A 283 -41.93 3.53 13.25
N TYR A 284 -41.26 3.12 12.18
CA TYR A 284 -41.74 3.31 10.80
C TYR A 284 -43.11 2.63 10.58
N LYS A 285 -43.27 1.36 10.98
CA LYS A 285 -44.55 0.63 10.91
C LYS A 285 -45.64 1.28 11.76
N LYS A 286 -45.31 1.85 12.92
CA LYS A 286 -46.24 2.53 13.82
C LYS A 286 -46.67 3.90 13.27
N ALA A 287 -45.75 4.66 12.69
CA ALA A 287 -46.03 5.93 12.01
C ALA A 287 -46.91 5.71 10.77
N ASN A 288 -46.70 4.62 10.03
CA ASN A 288 -47.50 4.27 8.84
C ASN A 288 -48.93 3.79 9.14
N ARG A 289 -49.26 3.48 10.40
CA ARG A 289 -50.64 3.15 10.83
C ARG A 289 -51.49 4.37 11.16
N LYS A 290 -50.91 5.59 11.19
CA LYS A 290 -51.60 6.84 11.57
C LYS A 290 -51.97 7.76 10.40
N LYS A 291 -51.69 7.41 9.13
CA LYS A 291 -52.08 8.20 7.96
C LYS A 291 -52.56 7.30 6.81
N PRO A 292 -53.79 7.47 6.30
CA PRO A 292 -54.19 6.85 5.05
C PRO A 292 -53.57 7.62 3.88
N PHE A 293 -52.93 6.85 2.98
CA PHE A 293 -52.52 7.19 1.61
C PHE A 293 -51.48 8.30 1.32
N LEU A 294 -50.36 7.87 0.73
CA LEU A 294 -49.65 8.49 -0.40
C LEU A 294 -48.77 7.40 -1.07
N PRO A 295 -48.72 7.30 -2.42
CA PRO A 295 -48.11 6.18 -3.12
C PRO A 295 -46.62 6.46 -3.38
N CYS A 296 -45.76 6.18 -2.41
CA CYS A 296 -44.32 6.05 -2.65
C CYS A 296 -43.69 5.19 -1.55
N LYS A 297 -44.13 3.94 -1.40
CA LYS A 297 -43.81 3.09 -0.22
C LYS A 297 -42.91 1.88 -0.48
N THR A 298 -42.50 1.62 -1.72
CA THR A 298 -41.80 0.37 -2.07
C THR A 298 -40.26 0.41 -1.91
N PRO A 299 -39.53 1.52 -2.21
CA PRO A 299 -38.07 1.47 -2.21
C PRO A 299 -37.42 1.48 -0.82
N ILE A 300 -37.94 2.27 0.13
CA ILE A 300 -37.30 2.45 1.45
C ILE A 300 -37.41 1.18 2.31
N LEU A 301 -38.57 0.49 2.27
CA LEU A 301 -38.76 -0.77 3.00
C LEU A 301 -37.93 -1.91 2.38
N MET A 302 -37.72 -1.90 1.06
CA MET A 302 -36.77 -2.80 0.40
C MET A 302 -35.33 -2.50 0.84
N CYS A 303 -34.89 -1.24 0.81
CA CYS A 303 -33.54 -0.87 1.26
C CYS A 303 -33.27 -1.29 2.70
N LEU A 304 -34.22 -1.05 3.62
CA LEU A 304 -34.08 -1.45 5.02
C LEU A 304 -34.02 -2.98 5.20
N LYS A 305 -34.83 -3.74 4.46
CA LYS A 305 -34.78 -5.21 4.48
C LYS A 305 -33.49 -5.77 3.86
N THR A 306 -32.96 -5.12 2.83
CA THR A 306 -31.68 -5.49 2.20
C THR A 306 -30.52 -5.23 3.16
N VAL A 307 -30.54 -4.11 3.90
CA VAL A 307 -29.54 -3.82 4.95
C VAL A 307 -29.66 -4.82 6.10
N GLU A 308 -30.87 -5.12 6.57
CA GLU A 308 -31.11 -6.13 7.61
C GLU A 308 -30.58 -7.53 7.21
N TRP A 309 -30.80 -7.92 5.94
CA TRP A 309 -30.28 -9.19 5.42
C TRP A 309 -28.75 -9.21 5.33
N LYS A 310 -28.12 -8.14 4.83
CA LYS A 310 -26.65 -8.03 4.75
C LYS A 310 -25.99 -8.10 6.13
N ILE A 311 -26.61 -7.47 7.15
CA ILE A 311 -26.10 -7.49 8.52
C ILE A 311 -26.27 -8.87 9.16
N LYS A 312 -27.41 -9.55 8.98
CA LYS A 312 -27.61 -10.92 9.48
C LYS A 312 -26.64 -11.92 8.84
N SER A 313 -26.37 -11.76 7.55
CA SER A 313 -25.36 -12.57 6.84
C SER A 313 -23.95 -12.32 7.37
N ALA A 314 -23.58 -11.06 7.65
CA ALA A 314 -22.29 -10.71 8.24
C ALA A 314 -22.15 -11.28 9.67
N LEU A 315 -23.19 -11.18 10.51
CA LEU A 315 -23.21 -11.79 11.85
C LEU A 315 -23.06 -13.32 11.79
N ALA A 316 -23.72 -13.99 10.85
CA ALA A 316 -23.62 -15.43 10.68
C ALA A 316 -22.19 -15.86 10.29
N ILE A 317 -21.49 -15.07 9.48
CA ILE A 317 -20.10 -15.30 9.09
C ILE A 317 -19.15 -15.09 10.28
N VAL A 318 -19.33 -14.03 11.07
CA VAL A 318 -18.53 -13.76 12.27
C VAL A 318 -18.72 -14.85 13.33
N THR A 319 -19.96 -15.26 13.58
CA THR A 319 -20.30 -16.33 14.54
C THR A 319 -19.73 -17.67 14.10
N SER A 320 -19.73 -17.96 12.79
CA SER A 320 -19.13 -19.18 12.23
C SER A 320 -17.59 -19.17 12.33
N LYS A 321 -16.95 -18.01 12.11
CA LYS A 321 -15.49 -17.85 12.28
C LYS A 321 -15.05 -17.97 13.75
N GLN A 322 -15.83 -17.46 14.70
CA GLN A 322 -15.54 -17.64 16.13
C GLN A 322 -15.68 -19.11 16.58
N LYS A 323 -16.68 -19.83 16.04
CA LYS A 323 -16.87 -21.26 16.32
C LYS A 323 -15.74 -22.13 15.77
N LEU A 324 -15.13 -21.74 14.65
CA LEU A 324 -13.95 -22.40 14.07
C LEU A 324 -12.65 -22.11 14.83
N LYS A 325 -12.51 -20.92 15.44
CA LYS A 325 -11.35 -20.58 16.30
C LYS A 325 -11.39 -21.24 17.69
N GLY A 326 -12.55 -21.76 18.11
CA GLY A 326 -12.72 -22.46 19.40
C GLY A 326 -12.48 -23.97 19.36
N ILE A 327 -12.15 -24.54 18.20
CA ILE A 327 -11.84 -25.97 18.06
C ILE A 327 -10.32 -26.10 17.95
N SER A 328 -9.67 -26.35 19.08
CA SER A 328 -8.31 -26.89 19.11
C SER A 328 -8.35 -28.30 18.49
N PRO A 329 -7.42 -28.66 17.59
CA PRO A 329 -7.19 -30.07 17.29
C PRO A 329 -6.47 -30.68 18.50
N GLU A 330 -7.18 -31.48 19.28
CA GLU A 330 -6.51 -32.61 19.91
C GLU A 330 -6.17 -33.61 18.80
N TRP A 331 -4.96 -34.17 18.88
CA TRP A 331 -4.22 -35.09 17.98
C TRP A 331 -3.12 -34.44 17.14
#